data_AF-A0A4R5VYM7-F1
#
_entry.id   AF-A0A4R5VYM7-F1
#
_cell.length_a   1.000
_cell.length_b   1.000
_cell.length_c   1.000
_cell.angle_alpha   90.00
_cell.angle_beta   90.00
_cell.angle_gamma   90.00
#
_symmetry.space_group_name_H-M   'P 1'
#
loop_
_entity.id
_entity.type
_entity.pdbx_description
1 polymer ?
#
loop_
_entity_poly.entity_id
_entity_poly.type
_entity_poly.pdbx_seq_one_letter_code
_entity_poly.pdbx_strand_id
1 'polypeptide(L)'
;MSNTVNITVNQGTSLPYTFTLTYLDNSVYNLTGYDARLQVRRTYGDTTWLINCTVANGKLVINAAAGTITWHIIPSDTMSIRFNNKDDDTLDCVYDLEITDPTGNIYKPAGGTLTINREVTR
;
A
#
# COMPACT_ATOMS: atom_id res chain seq x y z
N MET A 1 -6.11 16.21 1.25
CA MET A 1 -6.50 15.39 2.41
C MET A 1 -5.57 14.18 2.42
N SER A 2 -4.89 13.90 3.52
CA SER A 2 -4.13 12.65 3.69
C SER A 2 -4.98 11.78 4.60
N ASN A 3 -5.56 10.71 4.04
CA ASN A 3 -6.36 9.78 4.84
C ASN A 3 -5.42 8.77 5.53
N THR A 4 -5.51 8.66 6.86
CA THR A 4 -4.76 7.64 7.59
C THR A 4 -5.50 6.32 7.52
N VAL A 5 -4.90 5.33 6.89
CA VAL A 5 -5.48 4.00 6.68
C VAL A 5 -4.53 2.96 7.28
N ASN A 6 -5.02 2.20 8.24
CA ASN A 6 -4.25 1.10 8.84
C ASN A 6 -4.76 -0.22 8.27
N ILE A 7 -3.82 -1.06 7.83
CA ILE A 7 -4.10 -2.34 7.17
C ILE A 7 -3.41 -3.44 7.96
N THR A 8 -4.10 -4.56 8.16
CA THR A 8 -3.53 -5.77 8.76
C THR A 8 -3.52 -6.89 7.73
N VAL A 9 -2.41 -7.60 7.60
CA VAL A 9 -2.25 -8.74 6.70
C VAL A 9 -1.54 -9.89 7.41
N ASN A 10 -1.93 -11.13 7.11
CA ASN A 10 -1.18 -12.28 7.58
C ASN A 10 0.00 -12.54 6.63
N GLN A 11 1.16 -12.80 7.19
CA GLN A 11 2.34 -13.20 6.42
C GLN A 11 2.02 -14.43 5.56
N GLY A 12 2.54 -14.45 4.33
CA GLY A 12 2.32 -15.56 3.40
C GLY A 12 0.94 -15.58 2.76
N THR A 13 0.09 -14.58 2.98
CA THR A 13 -1.28 -14.54 2.41
C THR A 13 -1.45 -13.47 1.35
N SER A 14 -2.47 -13.66 0.50
CA SER A 14 -2.92 -12.66 -0.46
C SER A 14 -3.97 -11.75 0.18
N LEU A 15 -3.82 -10.44 0.03
CA LEU A 15 -4.82 -9.44 0.43
C LEU A 15 -4.94 -8.35 -0.65
N PRO A 16 -6.06 -8.29 -1.39
CA PRO A 16 -6.40 -7.12 -2.18
C PRO A 16 -7.01 -6.03 -1.28
N TYR A 17 -6.39 -4.85 -1.24
CA TYR A 17 -6.92 -3.68 -0.55
C TYR A 17 -7.24 -2.56 -1.55
N THR A 18 -8.48 -2.09 -1.57
CA THR A 18 -8.92 -1.06 -2.52
C THR A 18 -9.01 0.30 -1.85
N PHE A 19 -8.22 1.25 -2.35
CA PHE A 19 -8.35 2.66 -2.04
C PHE A 19 -9.40 3.28 -2.96
N THR A 20 -10.36 4.01 -2.40
CA THR A 20 -11.36 4.79 -3.16
C THR A 20 -11.09 6.27 -2.94
N LEU A 21 -10.88 7.00 -4.04
CA LEU A 21 -10.60 8.43 -4.03
C LEU A 21 -11.85 9.19 -4.47
N THR A 22 -12.29 10.10 -3.61
CA THR A 22 -13.40 11.01 -3.86
C THR A 22 -13.00 12.44 -3.56
N TYR A 23 -13.68 13.39 -4.19
CA TYR A 23 -13.64 14.78 -3.77
C TYR A 23 -14.40 14.96 -2.44
N LEU A 24 -14.32 16.15 -1.85
CA LEU A 24 -15.00 16.46 -0.58
C LEU A 24 -16.53 16.33 -0.66
N ASP A 25 -17.09 16.49 -1.86
CA ASP A 25 -18.52 16.33 -2.15
C ASP A 25 -18.92 14.86 -2.43
N ASN A 26 -18.00 13.91 -2.22
CA ASN A 26 -18.14 12.48 -2.51
C ASN A 26 -18.26 12.11 -4.01
N SER A 27 -18.04 13.06 -4.92
CA SER A 27 -17.92 12.73 -6.33
C SER A 27 -16.63 11.94 -6.62
N VAL A 28 -16.68 11.06 -7.63
CA VAL A 28 -15.56 10.19 -7.99
C VAL A 28 -14.37 11.02 -8.46
N TYR A 29 -13.20 10.76 -7.88
CA TYR A 29 -11.95 11.34 -8.34
C TYR A 29 -11.41 10.53 -9.52
N ASN A 30 -11.61 11.00 -10.75
CA ASN A 30 -11.17 10.26 -11.94
C ASN A 30 -9.64 10.24 -12.05
N LEU A 31 -9.06 9.04 -12.14
CA LEU A 31 -7.62 8.79 -12.19
C LEU A 31 -7.11 8.53 -13.62
N THR A 32 -7.81 8.99 -14.65
CA THR A 32 -7.40 8.79 -16.05
C THR A 32 -6.03 9.41 -16.31
N GLY A 33 -5.08 8.59 -16.75
CA GLY A 33 -3.71 9.00 -17.03
C GLY A 33 -2.81 9.14 -15.79
N TYR A 34 -3.32 8.84 -14.59
CA TYR A 34 -2.49 8.83 -13.38
C TYR A 34 -1.61 7.58 -13.32
N ASP A 35 -0.46 7.72 -12.69
CA ASP A 35 0.36 6.59 -12.20
C ASP A 35 0.27 6.51 -10.67
N ALA A 36 0.59 5.35 -10.11
CA ALA A 36 0.56 5.10 -8.67
C ALA A 36 1.77 4.30 -8.20
N ARG A 37 2.25 4.66 -7.00
CA ARG A 37 3.32 3.97 -6.28
C ARG A 37 2.97 3.85 -4.80
N LEU A 38 3.37 2.75 -4.19
CA LEU A 38 3.28 2.53 -2.76
C LEU A 38 4.53 1.82 -2.27
N GLN A 39 5.08 2.27 -1.15
CA GLN A 39 6.20 1.60 -0.50
C GLN A 39 5.88 1.32 0.95
N VAL A 40 6.19 0.11 1.39
CA VAL A 40 6.14 -0.28 2.80
C VAL A 40 7.57 -0.27 3.33
N ARG A 41 7.80 0.39 4.48
CA ARG A 41 9.09 0.51 5.16
C ARG A 41 8.91 0.18 6.63
N ARG A 42 9.98 -0.23 7.32
CA ARG A 42 9.89 -0.53 8.76
C ARG A 42 9.61 0.75 9.55
N THR A 43 10.27 1.84 9.18
CA THR A 43 10.07 3.18 9.73
C THR A 43 10.14 4.24 8.62
N TYR A 44 9.68 5.46 8.90
CA TYR A 44 9.78 6.58 7.95
C TYR A 44 11.23 6.97 7.62
N GLY A 45 12.19 6.65 8.49
CA GLY A 45 13.61 6.96 8.29
C GLY A 45 14.37 5.93 7.45
N ASP A 46 13.79 4.76 7.19
CA ASP A 46 14.47 3.72 6.42
C ASP A 46 14.55 4.08 4.95
N THR A 47 15.73 3.91 4.36
CA THR A 47 15.96 4.14 2.91
C THR A 47 15.67 2.91 2.06
N THR A 48 15.58 1.73 2.67
CA THR A 48 15.18 0.46 2.03
C THR A 48 13.69 0.16 2.22
N TRP A 49 13.00 -0.19 1.14
CA TRP A 49 11.62 -0.69 1.21
C TRP A 49 11.58 -2.18 1.55
N LEU A 50 10.58 -2.60 2.32
CA LEU A 50 10.20 -3.99 2.52
C LEU A 50 9.33 -4.50 1.36
N ILE A 51 8.39 -3.66 0.91
CA ILE A 51 7.51 -3.95 -0.22
C ILE A 51 7.51 -2.72 -1.13
N ASN A 52 7.73 -2.93 -2.42
CA ASN A 52 7.63 -1.90 -3.45
C ASN A 52 6.52 -2.26 -4.43
N CYS A 53 5.53 -1.37 -4.54
CA CYS A 53 4.35 -1.54 -5.37
C CYS A 53 4.28 -0.40 -6.39
N THR A 54 4.10 -0.76 -7.65
CA THR A 54 3.87 0.18 -8.75
C THR A 54 2.80 -0.40 -9.67
N VAL A 55 2.26 0.43 -10.58
CA VAL A 55 1.41 -0.10 -11.66
C VAL A 55 2.21 -1.01 -12.58
N ALA A 56 3.44 -0.63 -12.92
CA ALA A 56 4.32 -1.38 -13.81
C ALA A 56 4.69 -2.78 -13.30
N ASN A 57 4.76 -2.99 -11.98
CA ASN A 57 5.03 -4.31 -11.40
C ASN A 57 3.75 -5.10 -11.05
N GLY A 58 2.58 -4.60 -11.47
CA GLY A 58 1.29 -5.28 -11.33
C GLY A 58 0.72 -5.32 -9.92
N LYS A 59 1.37 -4.70 -8.92
CA LYS A 59 0.88 -4.70 -7.54
C LYS A 59 -0.15 -3.63 -7.26
N LEU A 60 -0.21 -2.60 -8.09
CA LEU A 60 -1.25 -1.58 -8.06
C LEU A 60 -2.07 -1.65 -9.35
N VAL A 61 -3.39 -1.74 -9.21
CA VAL A 61 -4.32 -1.71 -10.34
C VAL A 61 -5.21 -0.49 -10.22
N ILE A 62 -5.11 0.43 -11.18
CA ILE A 62 -5.92 1.65 -11.22
C ILE A 62 -7.20 1.38 -12.03
N ASN A 63 -8.37 1.56 -11.42
CA ASN A 63 -9.63 1.67 -12.13
C ASN A 63 -10.01 3.15 -12.24
N ALA A 64 -9.54 3.77 -13.32
CA ALA A 64 -9.52 5.22 -13.47
C ALA A 64 -10.90 5.87 -13.36
N ALA A 65 -11.89 5.33 -14.09
CA ALA A 65 -13.24 5.88 -14.13
C ALA A 65 -14.00 5.69 -12.80
N ALA A 66 -13.63 4.67 -12.01
CA ALA A 66 -14.19 4.43 -10.68
C ALA A 66 -13.45 5.19 -9.57
N GLY A 67 -12.31 5.83 -9.88
CA GLY A 67 -11.47 6.51 -8.89
C GLY A 67 -10.90 5.57 -7.85
N THR A 68 -10.60 4.32 -8.21
CA THR A 68 -10.06 3.33 -7.27
C THR A 68 -8.68 2.84 -7.66
N ILE A 69 -7.89 2.49 -6.64
CA ILE A 69 -6.57 1.87 -6.77
C ILE A 69 -6.57 0.64 -5.88
N THR A 70 -6.40 -0.54 -6.47
CA THR A 70 -6.29 -1.79 -5.72
C THR A 70 -4.82 -2.16 -5.50
N TRP A 71 -4.42 -2.26 -4.25
CA TRP A 71 -3.14 -2.83 -3.85
C TRP A 71 -3.28 -4.33 -3.63
N HIS A 72 -2.57 -5.12 -4.45
CA HIS A 72 -2.46 -6.56 -4.30
C HIS A 72 -1.22 -6.90 -3.46
N ILE A 73 -1.43 -7.20 -2.19
CA ILE A 73 -0.41 -7.85 -1.36
C ILE A 73 -0.47 -9.33 -1.70
N ILE A 74 0.66 -9.90 -2.12
CA ILE A 74 0.79 -11.33 -2.46
C ILE A 74 1.70 -12.05 -1.47
N PRO A 75 1.63 -13.39 -1.36
CA PRO A 75 2.40 -14.15 -0.37
C PRO A 75 3.91 -13.85 -0.37
N SER A 76 4.51 -13.73 -1.55
CA SER A 76 5.94 -13.44 -1.70
C SER A 76 6.37 -12.09 -1.13
N ASP A 77 5.44 -11.15 -0.96
CA ASP A 77 5.75 -9.82 -0.44
C ASP A 77 6.04 -9.84 1.05
N THR A 78 5.38 -10.75 1.77
CA THR A 78 5.46 -10.81 3.23
C THR A 78 6.24 -12.03 3.72
N MET A 79 6.33 -13.11 2.94
CA MET A 79 6.96 -14.38 3.35
C MET A 79 8.44 -14.25 3.74
N SER A 80 9.20 -13.34 3.12
CA SER A 80 10.61 -13.10 3.46
C SER A 80 10.81 -12.11 4.62
N ILE A 81 9.76 -11.41 5.06
CA ILE A 81 9.86 -10.39 6.10
C ILE A 81 10.21 -11.05 7.46
N ARG A 82 11.16 -10.44 8.16
CA ARG A 82 11.63 -10.90 9.47
C ARG A 82 11.18 -9.94 10.57
N PHE A 83 10.78 -10.54 11.69
CA PHE A 83 10.32 -9.85 12.89
C PHE A 83 11.53 -9.44 13.74
N ASN A 84 11.42 -8.35 14.51
CA ASN A 84 12.56 -7.81 15.27
C ASN A 84 13.01 -8.80 16.33
N ASN A 85 12.05 -9.32 17.10
CA ASN A 85 12.29 -10.30 18.14
C ASN A 85 11.71 -11.66 17.78
N LYS A 86 12.27 -12.71 18.41
CA LYS A 86 11.81 -14.08 18.23
C LYS A 86 10.35 -14.27 18.64
N ASP A 87 9.89 -13.46 19.61
CA ASP A 87 8.56 -13.55 20.24
C ASP A 87 7.59 -12.47 19.73
N ASP A 88 7.98 -11.66 18.73
CA ASP A 88 7.04 -10.74 18.10
C ASP A 88 6.10 -11.53 17.17
N ASP A 89 4.80 -11.49 17.45
CA ASP A 89 3.74 -12.07 16.61
C ASP A 89 3.27 -11.08 15.53
N THR A 90 3.60 -9.80 15.68
CA THR A 90 3.25 -8.73 14.74
C THR A 90 4.45 -7.87 14.41
N LEU A 91 4.44 -7.29 13.20
CA LEU A 91 5.39 -6.28 12.77
C LEU A 91 4.63 -5.10 12.19
N ASP A 92 4.76 -3.94 12.83
CA ASP A 92 4.22 -2.69 12.30
C ASP A 92 5.23 -2.05 11.35
N CYS A 93 4.73 -1.67 10.17
CA CYS A 93 5.46 -0.97 9.11
C CYS A 93 4.68 0.28 8.72
N VAL A 94 5.35 1.24 8.09
CA VAL A 94 4.71 2.45 7.56
C VAL A 94 4.62 2.39 6.04
N TYR A 95 3.57 2.99 5.48
CA TYR A 95 3.42 3.13 4.04
C TYR A 95 2.75 4.45 3.66
N ASP A 96 2.96 4.86 2.42
CA ASP A 96 2.16 5.88 1.74
C ASP A 96 1.78 5.41 0.33
N LEU A 97 0.60 5.83 -0.12
CA LEU A 97 0.16 5.76 -1.50
C LEU A 97 0.44 7.13 -2.14
N GLU A 98 1.23 7.11 -3.19
CA GLU A 98 1.57 8.27 -4.01
C GLU A 98 0.95 8.11 -5.39
N ILE A 99 0.28 9.15 -5.88
CA ILE A 99 -0.24 9.20 -7.25
C ILE A 99 0.38 10.37 -7.98
N THR A 100 0.68 10.19 -9.26
CA THR A 100 1.23 11.24 -10.12
C THR A 100 0.26 11.50 -11.26
N ASP A 101 -0.12 12.77 -11.47
CA ASP A 101 -1.00 13.15 -12.56
C ASP A 101 -0.23 13.24 -13.91
N PRO A 102 -0.93 13.33 -15.06
CA PRO A 102 -0.28 13.44 -16.37
C PRO A 102 0.62 14.66 -16.56
N THR A 103 0.52 15.67 -15.69
CA THR A 103 1.33 16.90 -15.72
C THR A 103 2.56 16.81 -14.81
N GLY A 104 2.69 15.72 -14.04
CA GLY A 104 3.80 15.45 -13.13
C GLY A 104 3.57 15.92 -11.70
N ASN A 105 2.36 16.37 -11.32
CA ASN A 105 2.08 16.70 -9.94
C ASN A 105 1.90 15.43 -9.11
N ILE A 106 2.46 15.45 -7.90
CA ILE A 106 2.45 14.32 -6.97
C ILE A 106 1.48 14.60 -5.83
N TYR A 107 0.62 13.61 -5.53
CA TYR A 107 -0.33 13.65 -4.43
C TYR A 107 -0.20 12.41 -3.55
N LYS A 108 -0.47 12.57 -2.24
CA LYS A 108 -0.44 11.48 -1.24
C LYS A 108 -1.83 11.27 -0.62
N PRO A 109 -2.76 10.61 -1.34
CA PRO A 109 -4.15 10.47 -0.91
C PRO A 109 -4.32 9.60 0.35
N ALA A 110 -3.43 8.63 0.56
CA ALA A 110 -3.53 7.70 1.69
C ALA A 110 -2.14 7.32 2.21
N GLY A 111 -2.07 6.94 3.48
CA GLY A 111 -0.90 6.35 4.11
C GLY A 111 -1.25 5.87 5.52
N GLY A 112 -0.33 5.17 6.17
CA GLY A 112 -0.57 4.68 7.52
C GLY A 112 0.29 3.47 7.86
N THR A 113 -0.22 2.63 8.75
CA THR A 113 0.48 1.44 9.22
C THR A 113 0.03 0.20 8.46
N LEU A 114 0.98 -0.61 7.99
CA LEU A 114 0.76 -2.00 7.62
C LEU A 114 1.24 -2.90 8.77
N THR A 115 0.32 -3.56 9.47
CA THR A 115 0.63 -4.57 10.48
C THR A 115 0.66 -5.94 9.83
N ILE A 116 1.79 -6.65 9.97
CA ILE A 116 1.97 -8.00 9.44
C ILE A 116 1.91 -8.99 10.60
N ASN A 117 0.92 -9.88 10.59
CA ASN A 117 0.84 -10.98 11.55
C ASN A 117 1.71 -12.14 11.08
N ARG A 118 2.53 -12.69 11.96
CA ARG A 118 3.48 -13.76 11.64
C ARG A 118 2.77 -15.07 11.29
N GLU A 119 3.30 -15.76 10.28
CA GLU A 119 2.82 -17.09 9.92
C GLU A 119 3.49 -18.18 10.77
N VAL A 120 2.71 -19.19 11.19
CA VAL A 120 3.22 -20.39 11.87
C VAL A 120 3.50 -21.52 10.87
N THR A 121 2.66 -21.65 9.84
CA THR A 121 2.81 -22.61 8.73
C THR A 121 4.02 -22.24 7.85
N ARG A 122 4.72 -23.24 7.30
CA ARG A 122 5.89 -23.06 6.43
C ARG A 122 5.90 -24.05 5.27
#